data_AF-A0A7X4IQF0-F1
#
_entry.id   AF-A0A7X4IQF0-F1
#
_cell.length_a   1.000
_cell.length_b   1.000
_cell.length_c   1.000
_cell.angle_alpha   90.00
_cell.angle_beta   90.00
_cell.angle_gamma   90.00
#
_symmetry.space_group_name_H-M   'P 1'
#
loop_
_entity.id
_entity.type
_entity.pdbx_description
1 polymer ?
#
loop_
_entity_poly.entity_id
_entity_poly.type
_entity_poly.pdbx_seq_one_letter_code
_entity_poly.pdbx_strand_id
1 'polypeptide(L)' 'MLDAAPIGWRIHRLAGARRGQWSVAVSRNWRITFNEADGVVSALDLEDYH' A
#
# COMPACT_ATOMS: atom_id res chain seq x y z
N MET A 1 -6.12 -8.31 9.32
CA MET A 1 -6.17 -8.84 7.93
C MET A 1 -4.93 -8.47 7.11
N LEU A 2 -4.15 -7.44 7.49
CA LEU A 2 -2.86 -7.13 6.87
C LEU A 2 -1.64 -7.66 7.66
N ASP A 3 -1.88 -8.24 8.84
CA ASP A 3 -0.85 -8.73 9.77
C ASP A 3 -0.16 -10.03 9.29
N ALA A 4 -0.68 -10.64 8.23
CA ALA A 4 -0.17 -11.90 7.64
C ALA A 4 0.30 -11.72 6.18
N ALA A 5 0.55 -10.48 5.74
CA ALA A 5 1.00 -10.25 4.37
C ALA A 5 2.33 -10.98 4.09
N PRO A 6 2.50 -11.60 2.90
CA PRO A 6 3.73 -12.28 2.55
C PRO A 6 4.93 -11.33 2.70
N ILE A 7 6.02 -11.82 3.29
CA ILE A 7 7.23 -11.02 3.61
C ILE A 7 7.79 -10.28 2.38
N GLY A 8 7.55 -10.80 1.17
CA GLY A 8 7.98 -10.18 -0.09
C GLY A 8 7.17 -8.95 -0.55
N TRP A 9 5.97 -8.73 -0.01
CA TRP A 9 5.04 -7.68 -0.48
C TRP A 9 5.36 -6.30 0.09
N ARG A 10 6.21 -6.23 1.11
CA ARG A 10 6.66 -4.98 1.75
C ARG A 10 5.49 -4.04 2.06
N ILE A 11 4.39 -4.58 2.57
CA ILE A 11 3.22 -3.79 2.91
C ILE A 11 3.52 -2.87 4.10
N HIS A 12 3.18 -1.59 3.98
CA HIS A 12 3.35 -0.63 5.07
C HIS A 12 2.44 0.57 4.88
N ARG A 13 2.21 1.32 5.97
CA ARG A 13 1.52 2.61 5.92
C ARG A 13 2.50 3.71 5.48
N LEU A 14 2.03 4.60 4.61
CA LEU A 14 2.74 5.79 4.19
C LEU A 14 2.76 6.84 5.31
N ALA A 15 3.71 7.78 5.20
CA ALA A 15 3.92 8.87 6.15
C ALA A 15 3.75 10.25 5.46
N GLY A 16 3.89 11.33 6.24
CA GLY A 16 3.79 12.70 5.73
C GLY A 16 2.39 13.02 5.19
N ALA A 17 2.31 13.63 4.00
CA ALA A 17 1.05 14.04 3.38
C ALA A 17 0.08 12.89 3.09
N ARG A 18 0.60 11.65 2.98
CA ARG A 18 -0.20 10.44 2.69
C ARG A 18 -0.36 9.56 3.94
N ARG A 19 -0.16 10.12 5.13
CA ARG A 19 -0.27 9.38 6.39
C ARG A 19 -1.62 8.68 6.50
N GLY A 20 -1.58 7.38 6.74
CA GLY A 20 -2.78 6.54 6.89
C GLY A 20 -3.12 5.70 5.65
N GLN A 21 -2.60 6.08 4.48
CA GLN A 21 -2.68 5.27 3.27
C GLN A 21 -1.69 4.10 3.32
N TRP A 22 -2.02 3.00 2.65
CA TRP A 22 -1.19 1.82 2.51
C TRP A 22 -0.43 1.81 1.19
N SER A 23 0.72 1.15 1.19
CA SER A 23 1.50 0.83 0.00
C SER A 23 1.90 -0.64 0.02
N VAL A 24 1.78 -1.30 -1.13
CA VAL A 24 2.21 -2.69 -1.38
C VAL A 24 3.15 -2.71 -2.59
N ALA A 25 4.27 -3.43 -2.49
CA ALA A 25 5.19 -3.62 -3.60
C ALA A 25 4.67 -4.69 -4.57
N VAL A 26 4.62 -4.34 -5.86
CA VAL A 26 4.24 -5.26 -6.94
C VAL A 26 5.49 -5.86 -7.58
N SER A 27 6.37 -5.01 -8.14
CA SER A 27 7.65 -5.42 -8.71
C SER A 27 8.58 -4.21 -8.82
N ARG A 28 9.89 -4.39 -8.58
CA ARG A 28 10.90 -3.30 -8.63
C ARG A 28 10.38 -2.00 -7.97
N ASN A 29 10.01 -1.01 -8.77
CA ASN A 29 9.58 0.32 -8.34
C ASN A 29 8.05 0.49 -8.31
N TRP A 30 7.28 -0.44 -8.85
CA TRP A 30 5.82 -0.37 -8.86
C TRP A 30 5.23 -0.59 -7.46
N ARG A 31 4.32 0.30 -7.07
CA ARG A 31 3.56 0.27 -5.82
C ARG A 31 2.08 0.39 -6.09
N ILE A 32 1.29 -0.46 -5.45
CA ILE A 32 -0.16 -0.21 -5.31
C ILE A 32 -0.35 0.58 -4.03
N THR A 33 -1.10 1.67 -4.08
CA THR A 33 -1.47 2.45 -2.90
C THR A 33 -2.98 2.49 -2.74
N PHE A 34 -3.44 2.51 -1.49
CA PHE A 34 -4.87 2.51 -1.19
C PHE A 34 -5.17 2.94 0.24
N ASN A 35 -6.37 3.44 0.47
CA ASN A 35 -6.93 3.60 1.80
C ASN A 35 -7.67 2.33 2.21
N GLU A 36 -7.56 1.93 3.48
CA GLU A 36 -8.35 0.85 4.05
C GLU A 36 -9.06 1.35 5.30
N ALA A 37 -10.37 1.11 5.35
CA ALA A 37 -11.22 1.38 6.50
C ALA A 37 -12.29 0.29 6.58
N ASP A 38 -12.41 -0.33 7.76
CA ASP A 38 -13.40 -1.37 8.05
C ASP A 38 -13.45 -2.51 7.02
N GLY A 39 -12.27 -2.91 6.52
CA GLY A 39 -12.13 -3.96 5.50
C GLY A 39 -12.45 -3.51 4.08
N VAL A 40 -12.78 -2.24 3.86
CA VAL A 40 -13.07 -1.66 2.55
C VAL A 40 -11.85 -0.93 2.01
N VAL A 41 -11.45 -1.30 0.80
CA VAL A 41 -10.36 -0.65 0.06
C VAL A 41 -10.92 0.46 -0.84
N SER A 42 -10.30 1.63 -0.80
CA SER A 42 -10.68 2.79 -1.64
C SER A 42 -9.44 3.58 -2.08
N ALA A 43 -9.64 4.52 -3.02
CA ALA A 43 -8.55 5.35 -3.58
C ALA A 43 -7.35 4.52 -4.05
N LEU A 44 -7.65 3.45 -4.81
CA LEU A 44 -6.66 2.52 -5.33
C LEU A 44 -5.90 3.17 -6.49
N ASP A 45 -4.57 3.19 -6.39
CA ASP A 45 -3.67 3.69 -7.44
C ASP A 45 -2.51 2.72 -7.69
N LEU A 46 -1.97 2.73 -8.91
CA LEU A 46 -0.76 2.00 -9.31
C LEU A 46 0.30 3.00 -9.76
N GLU A 47 1.34 3.15 -8.95
CA GLU A 47 2.38 4.16 -9.12
C GLU A 47 3.73 3.51 -9.45
N ASP A 48 4.47 4.09 -10.38
CA ASP A 48 5.90 3.79 -10.55
C ASP A 48 6.72 4.78 -9.72
N TYR A 49 7.58 4.26 -8.84
CA TYR A 49 8.56 5.06 -8.14
C TYR A 49 9.76 5.32 -9.06
N HIS A 50 9.62 6.25 -10.01
CA HIS A 50 10.71 6.86 -10.77
C HIS A 50 10.54 8.38 -10.84
#